data_AF-A0A9J6E6J0-F1
#
_entry.id   AF-A0A9J6E6J0-F1
#
_cell.length_a   1.000
_cell.length_b   1.000
_cell.length_c   1.000
_cell.angle_alpha   90.00
_cell.angle_beta   90.00
_cell.angle_gamma   90.00
#
_symmetry.space_group_name_H-M   'P 1'
#
loop_
_entity.id
_entity.type
_entity.pdbx_description
1 polymer ?
#
loop_
_entity_poly.entity_id
_entity_poly.type
_entity_poly.pdbx_seq_one_letter_code
_entity_poly.pdbx_strand_id
1 'polypeptide(L)'
;MALAFIVTEWCSRQVLLFGTYETKVSILALCKILEHGIQTNNPRLVSINVKGEWVINANEGIQTTSKTSANSGQWREIPVFVEIYKLMIHELSNCLDHATTHKEEDDYEDEEWEKEGDKEGDAQDNNMQSFAPALHYAGFDPYGDDDGDHPDAIADPISHMEVQSCLLQFLVGLSRQPIYSKFSERHTHQELQVLQSAGVLA
;
A
#
# COMPACT_ATOMS: atom_id res chain seq x y z
N MET A 1 -4.96 6.73 24.90
CA MET A 1 -5.37 5.32 24.71
C MET A 1 -5.90 5.09 23.31
N ALA A 2 -7.07 5.63 22.92
CA ALA A 2 -7.63 5.39 21.58
C ALA A 2 -6.74 5.86 20.42
N LEU A 3 -6.21 7.09 20.45
CA LEU A 3 -5.33 7.61 19.40
C LEU A 3 -4.11 6.73 19.15
N ALA A 4 -3.42 6.33 20.22
CA ALA A 4 -2.23 5.48 20.12
C ALA A 4 -2.56 4.13 19.50
N PHE A 5 -3.70 3.54 19.87
CA PHE A 5 -4.18 2.30 19.28
C PHE A 5 -4.50 2.45 17.80
N ILE A 6 -5.28 3.48 17.44
CA ILE A 6 -5.70 3.72 16.05
C ILE A 6 -4.50 3.93 15.14
N VAL A 7 -3.57 4.82 15.51
CA VAL A 7 -2.42 5.10 14.64
C VAL A 7 -1.49 3.88 14.53
N THR A 8 -1.33 3.11 15.63
CA THR A 8 -0.55 1.86 15.59
C THR A 8 -1.17 0.82 14.66
N GLU A 9 -2.47 0.57 14.79
CA GLU A 9 -3.19 -0.38 13.92
C GLU A 9 -3.30 0.11 12.48
N TRP A 10 -3.37 1.43 12.26
CA TRP A 10 -3.37 1.99 10.93
C TRP A 10 -2.01 1.75 10.26
N CYS A 11 -0.91 2.08 10.92
CA CYS A 11 0.44 1.87 10.36
C CYS A 11 0.70 0.39 10.05
N SER A 12 0.27 -0.53 10.92
CA SER A 12 0.50 -1.97 10.72
C SER A 12 -0.27 -2.57 9.54
N ARG A 13 -1.35 -1.90 9.09
CA ARG A 13 -2.22 -2.37 8.00
C ARG A 13 -2.07 -1.54 6.72
N GLN A 14 -1.34 -0.43 6.75
CA GLN A 14 -1.22 0.48 5.61
C GLN A 14 -0.75 -0.25 4.35
N VAL A 15 0.24 -1.15 4.47
CA VAL A 15 0.78 -1.94 3.34
C VAL A 15 -0.18 -3.03 2.83
N LEU A 16 -1.28 -3.28 3.55
CA LEU A 16 -2.30 -4.26 3.21
C LEU A 16 -3.54 -3.60 2.59
N LEU A 17 -3.53 -2.29 2.39
CA LEU A 17 -4.62 -1.59 1.70
C LEU A 17 -4.55 -1.88 0.20
N PHE A 18 -5.72 -2.08 -0.38
CA PHE A 18 -5.90 -2.29 -1.81
C PHE A 18 -6.87 -1.23 -2.33
N GLY A 19 -6.73 -0.91 -3.61
CA GLY A 19 -7.49 0.16 -4.26
C GLY A 19 -6.67 1.44 -4.35
N THR A 20 -6.62 1.99 -5.57
CA THR A 20 -5.83 3.19 -5.87
C THR A 20 -6.32 4.36 -5.01
N TYR A 21 -7.62 4.59 -4.93
CA TYR A 21 -8.19 5.70 -4.19
C TYR A 21 -7.93 5.58 -2.67
N GLU A 22 -8.20 4.41 -2.10
CA GLU A 22 -8.03 4.11 -0.67
C GLU A 22 -6.59 4.31 -0.21
N THR A 23 -5.64 3.79 -0.99
CA THR A 23 -4.21 3.93 -0.72
C THR A 23 -3.81 5.40 -0.81
N LYS A 24 -4.27 6.15 -1.83
CA LYS A 24 -4.01 7.59 -1.96
C LYS A 24 -4.53 8.37 -0.76
N VAL A 25 -5.80 8.20 -0.39
CA VAL A 25 -6.42 8.87 0.76
C VAL A 25 -5.65 8.56 2.04
N SER A 26 -5.34 7.30 2.25
CA SER A 26 -4.69 6.83 3.47
C SER A 26 -3.27 7.37 3.62
N ILE A 27 -2.44 7.27 2.57
CA ILE A 27 -1.04 7.72 2.65
C ILE A 27 -0.95 9.24 2.80
N LEU A 28 -1.81 10.00 2.11
CA LEU A 28 -1.84 11.46 2.21
C LEU A 28 -2.34 11.93 3.58
N ALA A 29 -3.30 11.21 4.17
CA ALA A 29 -3.71 11.46 5.55
C ALA A 29 -2.55 11.22 6.55
N LEU A 30 -1.79 10.13 6.39
CA LEU A 30 -0.61 9.86 7.21
C LEU A 30 0.47 10.94 7.03
N CYS A 31 0.68 11.46 5.82
CA CYS A 31 1.54 12.62 5.58
C CYS A 31 1.12 13.82 6.41
N LYS A 32 -0.19 14.15 6.42
CA LYS A 32 -0.73 15.27 7.19
C LYS A 32 -0.64 15.06 8.69
N ILE A 33 -0.86 13.83 9.17
CA ILE A 33 -0.69 13.48 10.59
C ILE A 33 0.77 13.71 11.01
N LEU A 34 1.73 13.27 10.20
CA LEU A 34 3.15 13.48 10.49
C LEU A 34 3.52 14.96 10.44
N GLU A 35 3.09 15.68 9.40
CA GLU A 35 3.31 17.12 9.24
C GLU A 35 2.83 17.90 10.47
N HIS A 36 1.56 17.68 10.84
CA HIS A 36 0.94 18.34 11.97
C HIS A 36 1.60 17.94 13.30
N GLY A 37 1.94 16.64 13.45
CA GLY A 37 2.62 16.12 14.62
C GLY A 37 3.99 16.77 14.86
N ILE A 38 4.74 17.04 13.79
CA ILE A 38 6.03 17.72 13.85
C ILE A 38 5.84 19.22 14.12
N GLN A 39 4.97 19.91 13.38
CA GLN A 39 4.76 21.36 13.51
C GLN A 39 4.23 21.76 14.88
N THR A 40 3.32 20.97 15.44
CA THR A 40 2.71 21.25 16.76
C THR A 40 3.49 20.63 17.92
N ASN A 41 4.49 19.79 17.64
CA ASN A 41 5.22 18.99 18.61
C ASN A 41 4.28 18.26 19.59
N ASN A 42 3.23 17.64 19.05
CA ASN A 42 2.14 17.08 19.86
C ASN A 42 2.63 15.89 20.69
N PRO A 43 2.68 15.99 22.03
CA PRO A 43 3.24 14.95 22.88
C PRO A 43 2.48 13.62 22.79
N ARG A 44 1.18 13.66 22.42
CA ARG A 44 0.35 12.46 22.29
C ARG A 44 0.72 11.58 21.10
N LEU A 45 1.33 12.16 20.07
CA LEU A 45 1.82 11.43 18.89
C LEU A 45 3.29 11.07 19.05
N VAL A 46 4.11 12.00 19.54
CA VAL A 46 5.55 11.81 19.75
C VAL A 46 5.85 10.66 20.72
N SER A 47 4.98 10.43 21.72
CA SER A 47 5.17 9.37 22.72
C SER A 47 4.75 7.97 22.25
N ILE A 48 4.21 7.81 21.05
CA ILE A 48 3.73 6.51 20.56
C ILE A 48 4.91 5.78 19.92
N ASN A 49 5.16 4.57 20.41
CA ASN A 49 6.06 3.61 19.79
C ASN A 49 5.26 2.46 19.19
N VAL A 50 5.70 1.97 18.05
CA VAL A 50 5.08 0.86 17.31
C VAL A 50 6.09 -0.25 17.07
N LYS A 51 5.61 -1.47 16.88
CA LYS A 51 6.44 -2.59 16.44
C LYS A 51 6.75 -2.37 14.97
N GLY A 52 7.94 -1.86 14.68
CA GLY A 52 8.40 -1.64 13.31
C GLY A 52 9.07 -2.91 12.81
N GLU A 53 10.39 -2.89 12.69
CA GLU A 53 11.14 -3.96 12.01
C GLU A 53 11.37 -5.20 12.88
N TRP A 54 11.20 -6.36 12.27
CA TRP A 54 11.65 -7.64 12.81
C TRP A 54 13.15 -7.82 12.54
N VAL A 55 13.96 -7.86 13.59
CA VAL A 55 15.41 -8.06 13.46
C VAL A 55 15.70 -9.55 13.44
N ILE A 56 16.11 -10.05 12.28
CA ILE A 56 16.62 -11.41 12.13
C ILE A 56 18.11 -11.41 12.44
N ASN A 57 18.55 -12.31 13.32
CA ASN A 57 19.97 -12.56 13.51
C ASN A 57 20.53 -13.19 12.23
N ALA A 58 21.38 -12.46 11.51
CA ALA A 58 21.96 -12.86 10.22
C ALA A 58 22.80 -14.15 10.23
N ASN A 59 23.02 -14.75 11.40
CA ASN A 59 23.69 -16.05 11.55
C ASN A 59 22.78 -17.26 11.31
N GLU A 60 21.47 -17.06 11.08
CA GLU A 60 20.55 -18.14 10.73
C GLU A 60 20.15 -18.06 9.27
N GLY A 61 20.35 -19.17 8.54
CA GLY A 61 19.80 -19.35 7.20
C GLY A 61 18.26 -19.38 7.19
N ILE A 62 17.68 -19.94 6.13
CA ILE A 62 16.22 -19.97 5.91
C ILE A 62 15.47 -20.43 7.19
N GLN A 63 14.68 -19.51 7.76
CA GLN A 63 13.80 -19.77 8.89
C GLN A 63 12.47 -20.32 8.36
N THR A 64 12.25 -21.61 8.60
CA THR A 64 10.92 -22.22 8.50
C THR A 64 10.13 -21.89 9.77
N THR A 65 8.80 -21.95 9.72
CA THR A 65 7.90 -21.65 10.86
C THR A 65 8.26 -22.40 12.15
N SER A 66 8.90 -23.57 12.04
CA SER A 66 9.40 -24.37 13.17
C SER A 66 10.64 -23.80 13.86
N LYS A 67 11.44 -22.97 13.17
CA LYS A 67 12.67 -22.34 13.70
C LYS A 67 12.40 -20.98 14.36
N THR A 68 11.32 -20.29 13.97
CA THR A 68 10.90 -19.02 14.58
C THR A 68 10.45 -19.18 16.04
N SER A 69 10.02 -20.38 16.46
CA SER A 69 9.71 -20.66 17.87
C SER A 69 10.96 -20.88 18.74
N ALA A 70 12.10 -21.21 18.14
CA ALA A 70 13.34 -21.54 18.83
C ALA A 70 14.34 -20.37 18.88
N ASN A 71 14.32 -19.47 17.88
CA ASN A 71 15.16 -18.29 17.87
C ASN A 71 14.28 -17.03 17.94
N SER A 72 14.34 -16.33 19.07
CA SER A 72 13.55 -15.12 19.33
C SER A 72 14.10 -13.95 18.51
N GLY A 73 13.72 -13.86 17.23
CA GLY A 73 13.76 -12.58 16.53
C GLY A 73 13.02 -11.54 17.38
N GLN A 74 13.61 -10.36 17.54
CA GLN A 74 13.02 -9.31 18.36
C GLN A 74 12.42 -8.25 17.44
N TRP A 75 11.14 -7.96 17.65
CA TRP A 75 10.53 -6.74 17.12
C TRP A 75 11.22 -5.54 17.75
N ARG A 76 11.77 -4.64 16.93
CA ARG A 76 12.21 -3.33 17.43
C ARG A 76 11.02 -2.39 17.54
N GLU A 77 10.90 -1.77 18.71
CA GLU A 77 10.01 -0.62 18.86
C GLU A 77 10.65 0.61 18.23
N ILE A 78 9.91 1.30 17.36
CA ILE A 78 10.31 2.56 16.76
C ILE A 78 9.25 3.62 17.01
N PRO A 79 9.61 4.92 17.03
CA PRO A 79 8.62 5.99 17.14
C PRO A 79 7.64 5.93 15.96
N VAL A 80 6.36 6.17 16.22
CA VAL A 80 5.31 6.11 15.18
C VAL A 80 5.59 7.03 14.00
N PHE A 81 6.26 8.16 14.23
CA PHE A 81 6.67 9.06 13.15
C PHE A 81 7.64 8.38 12.19
N VAL A 82 8.59 7.60 12.70
CA VAL A 82 9.54 6.85 11.87
C VAL A 82 8.81 5.79 11.05
N GLU A 83 7.82 5.12 11.64
CA GLU A 83 7.00 4.14 10.90
C GLU A 83 6.20 4.81 9.77
N ILE A 84 5.50 5.91 10.07
CA ILE A 84 4.75 6.68 9.07
C ILE A 84 5.67 7.15 7.93
N TYR A 85 6.88 7.60 8.27
CA TYR A 85 7.90 7.96 7.28
C TYR A 85 8.33 6.76 6.41
N LYS A 86 8.54 5.58 7.00
CA LYS A 86 8.89 4.36 6.24
C LYS A 86 7.75 3.93 5.29
N LEU A 87 6.50 4.06 5.72
CA LEU A 87 5.33 3.81 4.88
C LEU A 87 5.28 4.73 3.66
N MET A 88 5.70 6.00 3.78
CA MET A 88 5.80 6.90 2.63
C MET A 88 6.87 6.46 1.63
N ILE A 89 8.01 5.96 2.11
CA ILE A 89 9.06 5.44 1.23
C ILE A 89 8.56 4.19 0.50
N HIS A 90 7.87 3.30 1.23
CA HIS A 90 7.28 2.11 0.63
C HIS A 90 6.29 2.48 -0.48
N GLU A 91 5.38 3.42 -0.21
CA GLU A 91 4.41 3.86 -1.22
C GLU A 91 5.07 4.57 -2.41
N LEU A 92 6.13 5.35 -2.15
CA LEU A 92 6.92 5.96 -3.22
C LEU A 92 7.60 4.90 -4.10
N SER A 93 8.12 3.82 -3.49
CA SER A 93 8.67 2.68 -4.24
C SER A 93 7.61 2.06 -5.14
N ASN A 94 6.42 1.78 -4.61
CA ASN A 94 5.31 1.24 -5.38
C ASN A 94 4.97 2.16 -6.56
N CYS A 95 4.87 3.48 -6.34
CA CYS A 95 4.62 4.46 -7.40
C CYS A 95 5.68 4.41 -8.52
N LEU A 96 6.96 4.29 -8.16
CA LEU A 96 8.06 4.22 -9.12
C LEU A 96 8.02 2.91 -9.93
N ASP A 97 7.73 1.79 -9.26
CA ASP A 97 7.62 0.47 -9.89
C ASP A 97 6.45 0.44 -10.89
N HIS A 98 5.28 0.98 -10.52
CA HIS A 98 4.14 1.11 -11.43
C HIS A 98 4.45 2.00 -12.64
N ALA A 99 5.19 3.09 -12.44
CA ALA A 99 5.61 3.98 -13.53
C ALA A 99 6.62 3.34 -14.49
N THR A 100 7.40 2.35 -14.03
CA THR A 100 8.30 1.57 -14.91
C THR A 100 7.56 0.49 -15.69
N THR A 101 6.63 -0.24 -15.07
CA THR A 101 5.86 -1.29 -15.74
C THR A 101 4.99 -0.74 -16.89
N HIS A 102 4.29 0.37 -16.66
CA HIS A 102 3.47 0.97 -17.73
C HIS A 102 4.28 1.48 -18.92
N LYS A 103 5.54 1.90 -18.71
CA LYS A 103 6.43 2.28 -19.82
C LYS A 103 6.89 1.08 -20.64
N GLU A 104 6.90 -0.11 -20.05
CA GLU A 104 7.28 -1.34 -20.75
C GLU A 104 6.08 -1.96 -21.48
N GLU A 105 4.85 -1.77 -21.00
CA GLU A 105 3.61 -2.26 -21.63
C GLU A 105 3.22 -1.48 -22.90
N ASP A 106 3.50 -0.18 -22.97
CA ASP A 106 3.27 0.67 -24.15
C ASP A 106 4.16 0.26 -25.38
N ASP A 107 5.13 -0.65 -25.21
CA ASP A 107 6.00 -1.15 -26.28
C ASP A 107 5.54 -2.52 -26.84
N TYR A 108 4.41 -3.04 -26.36
CA TYR A 108 3.79 -4.30 -26.84
C TYR A 108 2.33 -4.11 -27.33
N GLU A 109 2.02 -3.01 -28.00
CA GLU A 109 0.82 -2.96 -28.84
C GLU A 109 1.14 -3.54 -30.22
N ASP A 110 0.68 -4.77 -30.49
CA ASP A 110 -0.05 -5.18 -31.72
C ASP A 110 0.07 -6.71 -31.96
N GLU A 111 -0.75 -7.52 -31.30
CA GLU A 111 -1.15 -8.83 -31.85
C GLU A 111 -2.67 -9.01 -31.71
N GLU A 112 -3.39 -8.61 -32.78
CA GLU A 112 -4.80 -8.88 -33.03
C GLU A 112 -5.15 -10.35 -32.77
N TRP A 113 -5.96 -10.62 -31.73
CA TRP A 113 -6.60 -11.92 -31.57
C TRP A 113 -7.85 -11.98 -32.46
N GLU A 114 -7.69 -12.51 -33.67
CA GLU A 114 -8.82 -12.85 -34.56
C GLU A 114 -9.76 -13.85 -33.87
N LYS A 115 -11.02 -13.46 -33.77
CA LYS A 115 -12.10 -14.21 -33.12
C LYS A 115 -12.75 -15.14 -34.15
N GLU A 116 -12.30 -16.38 -34.26
CA GLU A 116 -13.02 -17.41 -35.01
C GLU A 116 -14.21 -17.95 -34.19
N GLY A 117 -15.38 -17.96 -34.84
CA GLY A 117 -16.64 -18.41 -34.27
C GLY A 117 -16.95 -19.89 -34.50
N ASP A 118 -18.06 -20.28 -33.86
CA ASP A 118 -18.99 -21.36 -34.21
C ASP A 118 -18.70 -22.77 -33.64
N LYS A 119 -19.58 -23.23 -32.72
CA LYS A 119 -20.63 -24.22 -33.04
C LYS A 119 -21.49 -24.66 -31.85
N GLU A 120 -22.79 -24.75 -32.13
CA GLU A 120 -23.88 -25.29 -31.31
C GLU A 120 -23.72 -26.78 -30.99
N GLY A 121 -24.27 -27.21 -29.84
CA GLY A 121 -24.39 -28.61 -29.44
C GLY A 121 -25.47 -28.79 -28.37
N ASP A 122 -26.66 -29.19 -28.83
CA ASP A 122 -27.84 -29.59 -28.07
C ASP A 122 -27.61 -30.86 -27.22
N ALA A 123 -28.06 -30.87 -25.96
CA ALA A 123 -28.27 -32.09 -25.18
C ALA A 123 -29.28 -31.88 -24.04
N GLN A 124 -30.36 -32.64 -24.16
CA GLN A 124 -31.59 -32.77 -23.40
C GLN A 124 -31.43 -33.20 -21.91
N ASP A 125 -32.25 -32.54 -21.07
CA ASP A 125 -32.98 -32.99 -19.85
C ASP A 125 -32.28 -33.89 -18.81
N ASN A 126 -32.09 -33.34 -17.59
CA ASN A 126 -32.22 -34.13 -16.37
C ASN A 126 -32.72 -33.26 -15.20
N ASN A 127 -34.00 -33.43 -14.89
CA ASN A 127 -34.69 -32.91 -13.72
C ASN A 127 -34.06 -33.40 -12.41
N MET A 128 -33.29 -32.54 -11.73
CA MET A 128 -32.95 -32.69 -10.32
C MET A 128 -33.26 -31.37 -9.59
N GLN A 129 -34.46 -31.32 -9.01
CA GLN A 129 -34.86 -30.28 -8.06
C GLN A 129 -33.93 -30.31 -6.84
N SER A 130 -33.00 -29.36 -6.72
CA SER A 130 -32.61 -28.72 -5.46
C SER A 130 -31.53 -27.66 -5.73
N PHE A 131 -31.70 -26.47 -5.15
CA PHE A 131 -30.87 -25.26 -5.30
C PHE A 131 -31.01 -24.56 -6.65
N ALA A 132 -31.91 -23.57 -6.71
CA ALA A 132 -31.78 -22.51 -7.71
C ALA A 132 -30.47 -21.75 -7.41
N PRO A 133 -29.47 -21.73 -8.32
CA PRO A 133 -28.34 -20.84 -8.17
C PRO A 133 -28.87 -19.41 -8.17
N ALA A 134 -28.30 -18.53 -7.35
CA ALA A 134 -28.68 -17.11 -7.28
C ALA A 134 -28.65 -16.39 -8.67
N LEU A 135 -28.03 -17.01 -9.68
CA LEU A 135 -28.10 -16.65 -11.10
C LEU A 135 -29.51 -16.55 -11.70
N HIS A 136 -30.56 -17.11 -11.09
CA HIS A 136 -31.91 -17.05 -11.64
C HIS A 136 -32.74 -15.85 -11.14
N TYR A 137 -32.17 -14.98 -10.30
CA TYR A 137 -32.80 -13.70 -9.99
C TYR A 137 -32.60 -12.75 -11.17
N ALA A 138 -33.68 -12.32 -11.82
CA ALA A 138 -33.63 -11.30 -12.84
C ALA A 138 -33.09 -9.99 -12.22
N GLY A 139 -31.80 -9.73 -12.45
CA GLY A 139 -31.04 -8.62 -11.84
C GLY A 139 -29.75 -9.04 -11.13
N PHE A 140 -29.47 -10.34 -10.98
CA PHE A 140 -28.17 -10.81 -10.53
C PHE A 140 -27.25 -10.99 -11.74
N ASP A 141 -26.48 -9.96 -12.04
CA ASP A 141 -25.36 -10.03 -12.98
C ASP A 141 -24.08 -10.37 -12.19
N PRO A 142 -23.57 -11.61 -12.24
CA PRO A 142 -22.31 -11.98 -11.58
C PRO A 142 -21.08 -11.33 -12.26
N TYR A 143 -21.29 -10.71 -13.43
CA TYR A 143 -20.33 -9.86 -14.15
C TYR A 143 -20.83 -8.42 -14.21
N GLY A 144 -21.80 -8.07 -13.35
CA GLY A 144 -22.28 -6.73 -13.18
C GLY A 144 -21.10 -5.95 -12.67
N ASP A 145 -20.54 -5.15 -13.57
CA ASP A 145 -19.47 -4.21 -13.38
C ASP A 145 -19.86 -3.25 -12.24
N ASP A 146 -19.67 -3.70 -11.00
CA ASP A 146 -19.62 -2.87 -9.78
C ASP A 146 -18.24 -2.17 -9.71
N ASP A 147 -17.53 -2.10 -10.83
CA ASP A 147 -16.33 -1.30 -11.07
C ASP A 147 -16.68 0.17 -11.38
N GLY A 148 -17.93 0.57 -11.12
CA GLY A 148 -18.30 1.98 -11.04
C GLY A 148 -17.72 2.58 -9.77
N ASP A 149 -16.49 3.10 -9.86
CA ASP A 149 -15.87 3.94 -8.82
C ASP A 149 -16.93 4.78 -8.13
N HIS A 150 -17.01 4.71 -6.80
CA HIS A 150 -18.04 5.40 -6.04
C HIS A 150 -18.11 6.87 -6.48
N PRO A 151 -19.30 7.43 -6.77
CA PRO A 151 -19.42 8.79 -7.31
C PRO A 151 -18.77 9.85 -6.42
N ASP A 152 -18.71 9.58 -5.10
CA ASP A 152 -18.02 10.41 -4.12
C ASP A 152 -16.49 10.39 -4.28
N ALA A 153 -15.89 9.26 -4.67
CA ALA A 153 -14.45 9.13 -4.90
C ALA A 153 -14.02 9.89 -6.16
N ILE A 154 -14.82 9.84 -7.23
CA ILE A 154 -14.59 10.60 -8.47
C ILE A 154 -14.70 12.11 -8.20
N ALA A 155 -15.66 12.52 -7.38
CA ALA A 155 -15.87 13.93 -7.05
C ALA A 155 -14.79 14.50 -6.10
N ASP A 156 -14.05 13.65 -5.38
CA ASP A 156 -13.00 14.08 -4.46
C ASP A 156 -11.76 14.54 -5.24
N PRO A 157 -11.25 15.78 -5.01
CA PRO A 157 -10.00 16.24 -5.60
C PRO A 157 -8.80 15.32 -5.39
N ILE A 158 -8.79 14.51 -4.34
CA ILE A 158 -7.70 13.58 -4.02
C ILE A 158 -7.54 12.46 -5.07
N SER A 159 -8.60 12.13 -5.80
CA SER A 159 -8.56 11.13 -6.87
C SER A 159 -7.58 11.52 -7.98
N HIS A 160 -7.56 12.81 -8.33
CA HIS A 160 -6.72 13.39 -9.36
C HIS A 160 -5.33 13.81 -8.88
N MET A 161 -5.03 13.68 -7.58
CA MET A 161 -3.72 14.02 -7.06
C MET A 161 -2.68 12.98 -7.49
N GLU A 162 -1.52 13.49 -7.91
CA GLU A 162 -0.34 12.69 -8.21
C GLU A 162 0.41 12.38 -6.90
N VAL A 163 0.19 11.18 -6.36
CA VAL A 163 0.75 10.77 -5.07
C VAL A 163 2.27 10.75 -5.08
N GLN A 164 2.90 10.28 -6.17
CA GLN A 164 4.35 10.30 -6.31
C GLN A 164 4.92 11.71 -6.08
N SER A 165 4.42 12.71 -6.79
CA SER A 165 4.85 14.11 -6.64
C SER A 165 4.58 14.65 -5.23
N CYS A 166 3.46 14.29 -4.60
CA CYS A 166 3.16 14.71 -3.22
C CYS A 166 4.15 14.11 -2.21
N LEU A 167 4.43 12.80 -2.31
CA LEU A 167 5.38 12.11 -1.44
C LEU A 167 6.79 12.65 -1.63
N LEU A 168 7.23 12.88 -2.87
CA LEU A 168 8.52 13.50 -3.18
C LEU A 168 8.68 14.86 -2.51
N GLN A 169 7.71 15.76 -2.72
CA GLN A 169 7.74 17.09 -2.12
C GLN A 169 7.77 17.03 -0.59
N PHE A 170 6.98 16.13 0.00
CA PHE A 170 6.94 15.94 1.44
C PHE A 170 8.28 15.43 1.98
N LEU A 171 8.84 14.38 1.39
CA LEU A 171 10.10 13.76 1.84
C LEU A 171 11.30 14.69 1.66
N VAL A 172 11.36 15.45 0.56
CA VAL A 172 12.37 16.51 0.36
C VAL A 172 12.19 17.65 1.38
N GLY A 173 10.95 18.02 1.67
CA GLY A 173 10.64 19.01 2.70
C GLY A 173 11.09 18.53 4.09
N LEU A 174 10.86 17.27 4.41
CA LEU A 174 11.23 16.66 5.68
C LEU A 174 12.75 16.51 5.82
N SER A 175 13.48 16.16 4.74
CA SER A 175 14.94 15.99 4.78
C SER A 175 15.71 17.26 5.13
N ARG A 176 15.10 18.43 4.89
CA ARG A 176 15.65 19.74 5.26
C ARG A 176 15.37 20.14 6.72
N GLN A 177 14.51 19.41 7.43
CA GLN A 177 14.16 19.72 8.81
C GLN A 177 15.17 19.09 9.80
N PRO A 178 15.41 19.72 10.96
CA PRO A 178 16.36 19.20 11.95
C PRO A 178 15.95 17.83 12.52
N ILE A 179 14.64 17.53 12.52
CA ILE A 179 14.12 16.24 12.97
C ILE A 179 14.56 15.08 12.07
N TYR A 180 14.97 15.36 10.82
CA TYR A 180 15.37 14.35 9.84
C TYR A 180 16.48 13.43 10.35
N SER A 181 17.41 13.95 11.16
CA SER A 181 18.48 13.16 11.79
C SER A 181 17.98 11.88 12.47
N LYS A 182 16.83 11.96 13.17
CA LYS A 182 16.21 10.81 13.84
C LYS A 182 15.67 9.75 12.88
N PHE A 183 15.26 10.18 11.68
CA PHE A 183 14.77 9.28 10.64
C PHE A 183 15.93 8.63 9.90
N SER A 184 16.98 9.41 9.56
CA SER A 184 18.14 8.91 8.81
C SER A 184 18.93 7.82 9.52
N GLU A 185 18.95 7.82 10.85
CA GLU A 185 19.61 6.76 11.64
C GLU A 185 18.96 5.38 11.50
N ARG A 186 17.74 5.31 10.94
CA ARG A 186 16.90 4.11 10.90
C ARG A 186 16.64 3.61 9.48
N HIS A 187 17.37 4.10 8.48
CA HIS A 187 17.20 3.62 7.12
C HIS A 187 17.75 2.22 6.90
N THR A 188 17.02 1.43 6.12
CA THR A 188 17.55 0.21 5.51
C THR A 188 18.25 0.54 4.18
N HIS A 189 19.01 -0.41 3.65
CA HIS A 189 19.67 -0.23 2.35
C HIS A 189 18.66 -0.01 1.22
N GLN A 190 17.54 -0.74 1.24
CA GLN A 190 16.48 -0.61 0.24
C GLN A 190 15.82 0.78 0.29
N GLU A 191 15.53 1.28 1.49
CA GLU A 191 14.96 2.62 1.67
C GLU A 191 15.89 3.72 1.16
N LEU A 192 17.20 3.59 1.41
CA LEU A 192 18.19 4.53 0.88
C LEU A 192 18.23 4.50 -0.65
N GLN A 193 18.18 3.32 -1.26
CA GLN A 193 18.15 3.19 -2.72
C GLN A 193 16.94 3.88 -3.32
N VAL A 194 15.74 3.68 -2.75
CA VAL A 194 14.50 4.36 -3.20
C VAL A 194 14.64 5.88 -3.07
N LEU A 195 15.15 6.37 -1.93
CA LEU A 195 15.33 7.81 -1.72
C LEU A 195 16.36 8.43 -2.68
N GLN A 196 17.40 7.69 -3.06
CA GLN A 196 18.41 8.12 -4.02
C GLN A 196 17.87 8.09 -5.46
N SER A 197 17.19 7.02 -5.86
CA SER A 197 16.61 6.90 -7.21
C SER A 197 15.52 7.96 -7.44
N ALA A 198 14.78 8.29 -6.39
CA ALA A 198 13.75 9.32 -6.39
C ALA A 198 14.31 10.76 -6.31
N GLY A 199 15.62 10.95 -6.11
CA GLY A 199 16.26 12.27 -5.99
C GLY A 199 15.95 13.01 -4.69
N VAL A 200 15.49 12.31 -3.65
CA VAL A 200 15.22 12.88 -2.31
C VAL A 200 16.52 13.13 -1.55
N LEU A 201 17.49 12.22 -1.71
CA LEU A 201 18.83 12.31 -1.12
C LEU A 201 19.88 12.39 -2.23
N ALA A 202 20.85 13.28 -2.04
CA ALA A 202 22.01 13.46 -2.92
C ALA A 202 23.23 12.72 -2.38
#